data_AF-A0A4V6P406-F1
#
_entry.id   AF-A0A4V6P406-F1
#
_cell.length_a   1.000
_cell.length_b   1.000
_cell.length_c   1.000
_cell.angle_alpha   90.00
_cell.angle_beta   90.00
_cell.angle_gamma   90.00
#
_symmetry.space_group_name_H-M   'P 1'
#
loop_
_entity.id
_entity.type
_entity.pdbx_description
1 polymer ?
#
loop_
_entity_poly.entity_id
_entity_poly.type
_entity_poly.pdbx_seq_one_letter_code
_entity_poly.pdbx_strand_id
1 'polypeptide(L)' 'MNDFENRVESPCVRNCCLNDDDDCLGCFRSLNEIMQWSQATDEERRDFLLNAENRRKAYNLKWNTNR' A
#
# COMPACT_ATOMS: atom_id res chain seq x y z
N MET A 1 10.73 24.49 13.26
CA MET A 1 10.23 23.13 13.57
C MET A 1 9.83 22.53 12.24
N ASN A 2 10.45 21.43 11.83
CA ASN A 2 10.24 20.85 10.50
C ASN A 2 9.12 19.80 10.60
N ASP A 3 7.88 20.24 10.37
CA ASP A 3 6.64 19.44 10.31
C ASP A 3 6.61 18.38 9.17
N PHE A 4 7.76 18.09 8.58
CA PHE A 4 7.94 17.19 7.44
C PHE A 4 8.51 15.82 7.83
N GLU A 5 9.19 15.69 8.97
CA GLU A 5 9.88 14.44 9.34
C GLU A 5 8.94 13.34 9.88
N ASN A 6 7.69 13.67 10.20
CA ASN A 6 6.74 12.70 10.78
C ASN A 6 5.56 12.32 9.86
N ARG A 7 5.42 12.93 8.67
CA ARG A 7 4.30 12.58 7.79
C ARG A 7 4.60 11.30 7.02
N VAL A 8 3.70 10.33 7.13
CA VAL A 8 3.77 9.11 6.35
C VAL A 8 3.27 9.39 4.94
N GLU A 9 4.18 9.28 3.96
CA GLU A 9 3.85 9.51 2.55
C GLU A 9 3.00 8.39 1.95
N SER A 10 2.17 8.76 0.97
CA SER A 10 1.31 7.80 0.27
C SER A 10 2.14 6.98 -0.73
N PRO A 11 2.01 5.65 -0.77
CA PRO A 11 2.74 4.78 -1.69
C PRO A 11 2.11 4.78 -3.10
N CYS A 12 1.16 5.68 -3.37
CA CYS A 12 0.35 5.65 -4.58
C CYS A 12 1.16 6.05 -5.81
N VAL A 13 1.34 5.12 -6.74
CA VAL A 13 2.02 5.35 -8.03
C VAL A 13 1.08 5.89 -9.13
N ARG A 14 -0.16 6.26 -8.78
CA ARG A 14 -1.21 6.74 -9.71
C ARG A 14 -1.52 5.80 -10.88
N ASN A 15 -1.19 4.52 -10.74
CA ASN A 15 -1.56 3.47 -11.67
C ASN A 15 -2.40 2.44 -10.91
N CYS A 16 -3.71 2.63 -10.88
CA CYS A 16 -4.62 1.82 -10.09
C CYS A 16 -5.30 0.76 -10.97
N CYS A 17 -4.98 -0.50 -10.70
CA CYS A 17 -5.72 -1.67 -11.18
C CYS A 17 -5.90 -2.60 -9.98
N LEU A 18 -7.13 -2.92 -9.60
CA LEU A 18 -7.41 -3.84 -8.50
C LEU A 18 -7.40 -5.28 -9.01
N ASN A 19 -7.00 -6.24 -8.16
CA ASN A 19 -7.18 -7.67 -8.40
C ASN A 19 -8.52 -8.17 -7.81
N ASP A 20 -8.74 -9.49 -7.85
CA ASP A 20 -9.95 -10.13 -7.31
C ASP A 20 -10.11 -9.99 -5.78
N ASP A 21 -9.01 -9.67 -5.07
CA ASP A 21 -9.00 -9.44 -3.62
C ASP A 21 -9.10 -7.94 -3.27
N ASP A 22 -9.46 -7.09 -4.24
CA ASP A 22 -9.51 -5.63 -4.12
C ASP A 22 -8.16 -4.97 -3.74
N ASP A 23 -7.04 -5.64 -4.02
CA ASP A 23 -5.70 -5.10 -3.84
C ASP A 23 -5.21 -4.40 -5.10
N CYS A 24 -4.68 -3.19 -4.93
CA CYS A 24 -4.11 -2.42 -6.02
C CYS A 24 -2.80 -3.05 -6.52
N LEU A 25 -2.73 -3.49 -7.77
CA LEU A 25 -1.53 -4.05 -8.39
C LEU A 25 -0.37 -3.04 -8.53
N GLY A 26 -0.65 -1.74 -8.40
CA GLY A 26 0.36 -0.68 -8.46
C GLY A 26 1.00 -0.38 -7.11
N CYS A 27 0.19 -0.13 -6.08
CA CYS A 27 0.68 0.26 -4.74
C CYS A 27 0.46 -0.78 -3.65
N PHE A 28 -0.18 -1.91 -3.99
CA PHE A 28 -0.49 -3.06 -3.13
C PHE A 28 -1.32 -2.74 -1.88
N ARG A 29 -1.89 -1.54 -1.76
CA ARG A 29 -2.93 -1.24 -0.76
C ARG A 29 -4.26 -1.87 -1.17
N SER A 30 -5.04 -2.30 -0.20
CA SER A 30 -6.42 -2.74 -0.45
C SER A 30 -7.33 -1.54 -0.73
N LEU A 31 -8.47 -1.76 -1.39
CA LEU A 31 -9.46 -0.71 -1.64
C LEU A 31 -9.89 -0.02 -0.34
N ASN A 32 -10.07 -0.77 0.74
CA ASN A 32 -10.42 -0.22 2.04
C ASN A 32 -9.34 0.72 2.59
N GLU A 33 -8.06 0.31 2.54
CA GLU A 33 -6.94 1.16 2.97
C GLU A 33 -6.79 2.41 2.10
N ILE A 34 -7.08 2.32 0.80
CA ILE A 34 -7.10 3.46 -0.12
C ILE A 34 -8.18 4.47 0.29
N MET A 35 -9.39 4.01 0.60
CA MET A 35 -10.49 4.87 1.05
C MET A 35 -10.20 5.51 2.41
N GLN A 36 -9.58 4.77 3.32
CA GLN A 36 -9.30 5.23 4.69
C GLN A 36 -8.07 6.16 4.79
N TRP A 37 -7.16 6.15 3.82
CA TRP A 37 -5.87 6.86 3.89
C TRP A 37 -5.94 8.33 4.33
N SER A 38 -6.94 9.08 3.85
CA SER A 38 -7.08 10.51 4.16
C SER A 38 -7.48 10.76 5.62
N GLN A 39 -8.12 9.79 6.25
CA GLN A 39 -8.57 9.84 7.65
C GLN A 39 -7.66 9.05 8.60
N ALA A 40 -6.80 8.19 8.06
CA ALA A 40 -5.87 7.38 8.81
C ALA A 40 -4.83 8.24 9.54
N THR A 41 -4.56 7.87 10.79
CA THR A 41 -3.43 8.33 11.60
C THR A 41 -2.11 7.86 10.99
N ASP A 42 -1.00 8.49 11.39
CA ASP A 42 0.32 8.06 10.90
C ASP A 42 0.70 6.63 11.36
N GLU A 43 0.14 6.15 12.48
CA GLU A 43 0.27 4.75 12.90
C GLU A 43 -0.46 3.81 11.93
N GLU A 44 -1.75 4.06 11.66
CA GLU A 44 -2.54 3.29 10.69
C GLU A 44 -1.93 3.33 9.29
N ARG A 45 -1.39 4.47 8.86
CA ARG A 45 -0.69 4.58 7.58
C ARG A 45 0.52 3.68 7.52
N ARG A 46 1.32 3.59 8.59
CA ARG A 46 2.47 2.65 8.66
C ARG A 46 2.00 1.21 8.58
N ASP A 47 0.90 0.87 9.23
CA ASP A 47 0.32 -0.48 9.15
C ASP A 47 -0.17 -0.81 7.73
N PHE A 48 -0.83 0.14 7.05
CA PHE A 48 -1.25 -0.02 5.66
C PHE A 48 -0.05 -0.22 4.73
N LEU A 49 1.04 0.53 4.95
CA LEU A 49 2.28 0.36 4.19
C LEU A 49 2.91 -1.02 4.42
N LEU A 50 2.94 -1.50 5.67
CA LEU A 50 3.46 -2.82 6.00
C LEU A 50 2.63 -3.93 5.35
N ASN A 51 1.30 -3.81 5.41
CA ASN A 51 0.38 -4.75 4.76
C ASN A 51 0.55 -4.77 3.24
N ALA A 52 0.68 -3.59 2.62
CA ALA A 52 0.92 -3.45 1.19
C ALA A 52 2.23 -4.11 0.77
N GLU A 53 3.30 -3.92 1.55
CA GLU A 53 4.59 -4.57 1.29
C GLU A 53 4.49 -6.10 1.41
N ASN A 54 3.76 -6.61 2.39
CA ASN A 54 3.53 -8.05 2.54
C ASN A 54 2.76 -8.63 1.35
N ARG A 55 1.69 -7.95 0.89
CA ARG A 55 0.94 -8.35 -0.31
C ARG A 55 1.80 -8.31 -1.56
N ARG A 56 2.65 -7.29 -1.71
CA ARG A 56 3.62 -7.19 -2.81
C ARG A 56 4.58 -8.37 -2.83
N LYS A 57 5.14 -8.74 -1.68
CA LYS A 57 6.02 -9.92 -1.55
C LYS A 57 5.28 -11.20 -1.90
N ALA A 58 4.08 -11.41 -1.36
CA ALA A 58 3.27 -12.58 -1.63
C ALA A 58 2.92 -12.69 -3.13
N TYR A 59 2.53 -11.58 -3.77
CA TYR A 59 2.29 -11.51 -5.20
C TYR A 59 3.54 -11.89 -6.01
N ASN A 60 4.70 -11.30 -5.67
CA ASN A 60 5.95 -11.62 -6.34
C ASN A 60 6.37 -13.08 -6.14
N LEU A 61 6.15 -13.66 -4.96
CA LEU A 61 6.43 -15.07 -4.71
C LEU A 61 5.50 -16.03 -5.46
N LYS A 62 4.28 -15.60 -5.77
CA LYS A 62 3.31 -16.38 -6.54
C LYS A 62 3.55 -16.31 -8.05
N TRP A 63 3.99 -15.15 -8.55
CA TRP A 63 4.02 -14.87 -10.00
C TRP A 63 5.41 -14.63 -10.58
N ASN A 64 6.43 -14.32 -9.78
CA ASN A 64 7.81 -14.03 -10.25
C ASN A 64 8.83 -15.13 -9.90
N THR A 65 8.40 -16.32 -9.50
CA THR A 65 9.26 -17.41 -9.00
C THR A 65 10.00 -18.20 -10.09
N ASN A 66 9.91 -17.82 -11.36
CA ASN A 66 10.66 -18.44 -12.45
C ASN A 66 11.19 -17.38 -13.43
N ARG A 67 12.30 -16.74 -13.07
CA ARG A 67 13.16 -16.04 -14.03
C ARG A 67 14.57 -16.58 -13.94
#